data_AF-A0A397IS83-F1
#
_entry.id   AF-A0A397IS83-F1
#
_cell.length_a   1.000
_cell.length_b   1.000
_cell.length_c   1.000
_cell.angle_alpha   90.00
_cell.angle_beta   90.00
_cell.angle_gamma   90.00
#
_symmetry.space_group_name_H-M   'P 1'
#
loop_
_entity.id
_entity.type
_entity.pdbx_description
1 polymer ?
#
loop_
_entity_poly.entity_id
_entity_poly.type
_entity_poly.pdbx_seq_one_letter_code
_entity_poly.pdbx_strand_id
1 'polypeptide(L)'
;MPITRNRNKKGIAILNFESQEIRDEAVGKGYKVDQFTIKIVPAETKVCHQLTQRKTTLNKQNQQSQNQESNNEILQVLEGISRKLNNIEENINYLNERVDAIQYGQSNISHINQERVRNQNNLTSSESERESPKQLNNEEIQEEEMENNTQNEITQYLSQIMNKLDNMENQHWSNEQKLESY
;
A
#
# COMPACT_ATOMS: atom_id res chain seq x y z
N MET A 1 -26.39 -66.55 17.24
CA MET A 1 -27.28 -66.85 16.09
C MET A 1 -27.05 -65.76 15.04
N PRO A 2 -26.57 -66.07 13.82
CA PRO A 2 -26.28 -65.04 12.83
C PRO A 2 -27.57 -64.37 12.33
N ILE A 3 -27.60 -63.04 12.38
CA ILE A 3 -28.75 -62.21 12.01
C ILE A 3 -28.81 -62.11 10.48
N THR A 4 -29.79 -62.78 9.87
CA THR A 4 -30.04 -62.71 8.41
C THR A 4 -30.96 -61.54 8.09
N ARG A 5 -30.42 -60.47 7.51
CA ARG A 5 -31.19 -59.30 7.07
C ARG A 5 -31.74 -59.56 5.65
N ASN A 6 -32.82 -60.33 5.55
CA ASN A 6 -33.36 -60.75 4.26
C ASN A 6 -34.29 -59.67 3.65
N ARG A 7 -33.80 -58.95 2.63
CA ARG A 7 -34.64 -58.19 1.69
C ARG A 7 -34.75 -58.97 0.39
N ASN A 8 -35.80 -59.78 0.26
CA ASN A 8 -36.42 -60.28 -0.98
C ASN A 8 -35.52 -60.47 -2.23
N LYS A 9 -34.46 -61.29 -2.13
CA LYS A 9 -33.89 -61.98 -3.29
C LYS A 9 -33.90 -63.47 -2.99
N LYS A 10 -34.91 -64.17 -3.52
CA LYS A 10 -35.10 -65.62 -3.32
C LYS A 10 -33.79 -66.35 -3.64
N GLY A 11 -33.18 -66.98 -2.63
CA GLY A 11 -31.99 -67.82 -2.79
C GLY A 11 -30.63 -67.22 -2.39
N ILE A 12 -30.56 -65.98 -1.88
CA ILE A 12 -29.29 -65.39 -1.40
C ILE A 12 -29.44 -64.94 0.05
N ALA A 13 -28.51 -65.37 0.91
CA ALA A 13 -28.38 -64.92 2.28
C ALA A 13 -26.99 -64.28 2.50
N ILE A 14 -26.95 -63.16 3.22
CA ILE A 14 -25.70 -62.52 3.63
C ILE A 14 -25.33 -63.06 5.00
N LEU A 15 -24.12 -63.62 5.11
CA LEU A 15 -23.57 -64.16 6.34
C LEU A 15 -22.41 -63.26 6.81
N ASN A 16 -22.43 -62.92 8.09
CA ASN A 16 -21.32 -62.25 8.76
C ASN A 16 -20.61 -63.27 9.64
N PHE A 17 -19.30 -63.43 9.45
CA PHE A 17 -18.47 -64.31 10.25
C PHE A 17 -17.73 -63.50 11.32
N GLU A 18 -17.57 -64.09 12.50
CA GLU A 18 -16.87 -63.45 13.63
C GLU A 18 -15.34 -63.48 13.46
N SER A 19 -14.82 -64.42 12.66
CA SER A 19 -13.40 -64.53 12.36
C SER A 19 -13.13 -64.80 10.89
N GLN A 20 -11.94 -64.38 10.46
CA GLN A 20 -11.44 -64.51 9.11
C GLN A 20 -11.11 -65.98 8.75
N GLU A 21 -10.62 -66.75 9.72
CA GLU A 21 -10.31 -68.17 9.58
C GLU A 21 -11.56 -69.01 9.27
N ILE A 22 -12.66 -68.77 10.00
CA ILE A 22 -13.95 -69.47 9.76
C ILE A 22 -14.48 -69.11 8.36
N ARG A 23 -14.31 -67.86 7.92
CA ARG A 23 -14.73 -67.44 6.58
C ARG A 23 -13.98 -68.21 5.50
N ASP A 24 -12.66 -68.28 5.61
CA ASP A 24 -11.82 -68.86 4.57
C ASP A 24 -11.98 -70.38 4.48
N GLU A 25 -12.28 -71.03 5.61
CA GLU A 25 -12.68 -72.43 5.61
C GLU A 25 -14.08 -72.66 5.02
N ALA A 26 -15.02 -71.75 5.27
CA ALA A 26 -16.40 -71.89 4.83
C ALA A 26 -16.63 -71.54 3.35
N VAL A 27 -15.84 -70.63 2.81
CA VAL A 27 -15.92 -70.19 1.42
C VAL A 27 -15.45 -71.31 0.47
N GLY A 28 -16.19 -71.53 -0.62
CA GLY A 28 -15.85 -72.52 -1.63
C GLY A 28 -16.30 -73.95 -1.31
N LYS A 29 -16.69 -74.24 -0.06
CA LYS A 29 -17.32 -75.51 0.32
C LYS A 29 -18.81 -75.53 -0.04
N GLY A 30 -19.31 -76.70 -0.45
CA GLY A 30 -20.73 -76.96 -0.69
C GLY A 30 -21.36 -77.65 0.51
N TYR A 31 -22.36 -77.02 1.12
CA TYR A 31 -23.06 -77.53 2.30
C TYR A 31 -24.42 -78.10 1.90
N LYS A 32 -24.68 -79.36 2.26
CA LYS A 32 -26.00 -79.97 1.99
C LYS A 32 -26.98 -79.59 3.09
N VAL A 33 -28.15 -79.11 2.67
CA VAL A 33 -29.31 -78.83 3.54
C VAL A 33 -30.52 -79.49 2.86
N ASP A 34 -31.00 -80.57 3.45
CA ASP A 34 -31.99 -81.48 2.86
C ASP A 34 -31.59 -81.93 1.44
N GLN A 35 -32.39 -81.56 0.44
CA GLN A 35 -32.17 -81.86 -0.98
C GLN A 35 -31.34 -80.78 -1.71
N PHE A 36 -30.97 -79.69 -1.04
CA PHE A 36 -30.28 -78.57 -1.65
C PHE A 36 -28.79 -78.53 -1.26
N THR A 37 -27.96 -78.00 -2.15
CA THR A 37 -26.56 -77.68 -1.86
C THR A 37 -26.37 -76.18 -1.86
N ILE A 38 -25.97 -75.62 -0.73
CA ILE A 38 -25.68 -74.21 -0.52
C ILE A 38 -24.17 -74.01 -0.70
N LYS A 39 -23.78 -73.04 -1.52
CA LYS A 39 -22.37 -72.63 -1.66
C LYS A 39 -22.19 -71.25 -1.05
N ILE A 40 -21.15 -71.11 -0.25
CA ILE A 40 -20.74 -69.82 0.29
C ILE A 40 -19.66 -69.27 -0.64
N VAL A 41 -19.95 -68.12 -1.23
CA VAL A 41 -19.04 -67.41 -2.12
C VAL A 41 -18.65 -66.09 -1.46
N PRO A 42 -17.42 -65.61 -1.66
CA PRO A 42 -17.06 -64.28 -1.19
C PRO A 42 -17.99 -63.29 -1.91
N ALA A 43 -18.64 -62.41 -1.13
CA ALA A 43 -19.34 -61.30 -1.73
C ALA A 43 -18.28 -60.42 -2.39
N GLU A 44 -18.22 -60.41 -3.72
CA GLU A 44 -17.50 -59.37 -4.43
C GLU A 44 -18.18 -58.05 -4.07
N THR A 45 -17.59 -57.36 -3.10
CA THR A 45 -17.88 -55.97 -2.84
C THR A 45 -17.48 -55.22 -4.09
N LYS A 46 -18.42 -55.05 -5.03
CA LYS A 46 -18.47 -53.86 -5.87
C LYS A 46 -18.74 -52.67 -4.96
N VAL A 47 -17.81 -52.36 -4.05
CA VAL A 47 -17.77 -51.10 -3.32
C VAL A 47 -17.38 -50.05 -4.34
N CYS A 48 -18.41 -49.61 -5.05
CA CYS A 48 -18.64 -48.28 -5.57
C CYS A 48 -17.37 -47.51 -5.96
N HIS A 49 -16.81 -47.81 -7.14
CA HIS A 49 -15.85 -46.89 -7.79
C HIS A 49 -16.42 -45.47 -7.93
N GLN A 50 -17.76 -45.31 -7.95
CA GLN A 50 -18.44 -44.02 -7.92
C GLN A 50 -18.27 -43.23 -6.60
N LEU A 51 -18.16 -43.88 -5.44
CA LEU A 51 -17.97 -43.17 -4.16
C LEU A 51 -16.56 -42.60 -4.03
N THR A 52 -15.53 -43.35 -4.45
CA THR A 52 -14.14 -42.89 -4.46
C THR A 52 -13.91 -41.79 -5.49
N GLN A 53 -14.52 -41.91 -6.68
CA GLN A 53 -14.49 -40.86 -7.70
C GLN A 53 -15.20 -39.59 -7.21
N ARG A 54 -16.41 -39.67 -6.65
CA ARG A 54 -17.10 -38.48 -6.12
C ARG A 54 -16.33 -37.78 -5.01
N LYS A 55 -15.71 -38.52 -4.09
CA LYS A 55 -14.92 -37.94 -3.00
C LYS A 55 -13.66 -37.23 -3.50
N THR A 56 -13.00 -37.79 -4.51
CA THR A 56 -11.83 -37.15 -5.14
C THR A 56 -12.21 -35.92 -5.96
N THR A 57 -13.34 -35.94 -6.68
CA THR A 57 -13.84 -34.76 -7.40
C THR A 57 -14.24 -33.63 -6.44
N LEU A 58 -14.93 -33.95 -5.34
CA LEU A 58 -15.34 -32.95 -4.34
C LEU A 58 -14.14 -32.30 -3.66
N ASN A 59 -13.11 -33.08 -3.32
CA ASN A 59 -11.87 -32.54 -2.74
C ASN A 59 -11.12 -31.63 -3.72
N LYS A 60 -11.08 -31.98 -5.01
CA LYS A 60 -10.47 -31.12 -6.04
C LYS A 60 -11.23 -29.80 -6.23
N GLN A 61 -12.56 -29.85 -6.20
CA GLN A 61 -13.39 -28.65 -6.29
C GLN A 61 -13.19 -27.73 -5.08
N ASN A 62 -13.19 -28.28 -3.86
CA ASN A 62 -12.94 -27.50 -2.66
C ASN A 62 -11.53 -26.86 -2.64
N GLN A 63 -10.51 -27.59 -3.09
CA GLN A 63 -9.15 -27.03 -3.22
C GLN A 63 -9.08 -25.92 -4.28
N GLN A 64 -9.81 -26.05 -5.40
CA GLN A 64 -9.87 -25.00 -6.41
C GLN A 64 -10.57 -23.75 -5.90
N SER A 65 -11.67 -23.89 -5.16
CA SER A 65 -12.38 -22.75 -4.56
C SER A 65 -11.54 -22.04 -3.52
N GLN A 66 -10.84 -22.77 -2.64
CA GLN A 66 -9.92 -22.18 -1.67
C GLN A 66 -8.76 -21.45 -2.34
N ASN A 67 -8.16 -22.03 -3.38
CA ASN A 67 -7.09 -21.38 -4.12
C ASN A 67 -7.57 -20.10 -4.84
N GLN A 68 -8.81 -20.09 -5.35
CA GLN A 68 -9.40 -18.89 -5.95
C GLN A 68 -9.63 -17.78 -4.91
N GLU A 69 -10.10 -18.14 -3.73
CA GLU A 69 -10.29 -17.20 -2.62
C GLU A 69 -8.97 -16.59 -2.17
N SER A 70 -7.94 -17.43 -1.93
CA SER A 70 -6.59 -16.94 -1.60
C SER A 70 -5.99 -16.06 -2.70
N ASN A 71 -6.20 -16.39 -3.98
CA ASN A 71 -5.72 -15.56 -5.07
C ASN A 71 -6.41 -14.17 -5.09
N ASN A 72 -7.70 -14.12 -4.79
CA ASN A 72 -8.43 -12.86 -4.72
C ASN A 72 -7.95 -11.99 -3.54
N GLU A 73 -7.65 -12.59 -2.38
CA GLU A 73 -7.05 -11.90 -1.24
C GLU A 73 -5.67 -11.33 -1.60
N ILE A 74 -4.82 -12.12 -2.26
CA ILE A 74 -3.50 -11.67 -2.74
C ILE A 74 -3.64 -10.49 -3.69
N LEU A 75 -4.58 -10.55 -4.65
CA LEU A 75 -4.85 -9.45 -5.58
C LEU A 75 -5.24 -8.15 -4.86
N GLN A 76 -6.12 -8.23 -3.85
CA GLN A 76 -6.51 -7.05 -3.08
C GLN A 76 -5.34 -6.44 -2.30
N VAL A 77 -4.48 -7.28 -1.72
CA VAL A 77 -3.27 -6.81 -1.03
C VAL A 77 -2.32 -6.14 -2.01
N LEU A 78 -2.11 -6.72 -3.19
CA LEU A 78 -1.25 -6.14 -4.23
C LEU A 78 -1.77 -4.79 -4.72
N GLU A 79 -3.07 -4.66 -4.99
CA GLU A 79 -3.69 -3.38 -5.35
C GLU A 79 -3.52 -2.32 -4.25
N GLY A 80 -3.59 -2.74 -2.97
CA GLY A 80 -3.33 -1.88 -1.83
C GLY A 80 -1.88 -1.39 -1.78
N ILE A 81 -0.92 -2.27 -2.06
CA ILE A 81 0.50 -1.94 -2.13
C ILE A 81 0.78 -0.99 -3.29
N SER A 82 0.26 -1.27 -4.48
CA SER A 82 0.43 -0.40 -5.66
C SER A 82 -0.06 1.02 -5.40
N ARG A 83 -1.23 1.19 -4.77
CA ARG A 83 -1.73 2.52 -4.39
C ARG A 83 -0.78 3.25 -3.43
N LYS A 84 -0.24 2.55 -2.43
CA LYS A 84 0.71 3.15 -1.49
C LYS A 84 2.01 3.56 -2.17
N LEU A 85 2.51 2.75 -3.10
CA LEU A 85 3.72 3.07 -3.86
C LEU A 85 3.52 4.32 -4.72
N ASN A 86 2.41 4.43 -5.44
CA ASN A 86 2.11 5.64 -6.22
C ASN A 86 2.08 6.90 -5.35
N ASN A 87 1.44 6.85 -4.18
CA ASN A 87 1.42 7.99 -3.25
C ASN A 87 2.83 8.37 -2.76
N ILE A 88 3.70 7.39 -2.56
CA ILE A 88 5.09 7.63 -2.17
C ILE A 88 5.86 8.30 -3.32
N GLU A 89 5.68 7.83 -4.56
CA GLU A 89 6.29 8.44 -5.74
C GLU A 89 5.85 9.91 -5.93
N GLU A 90 4.56 10.21 -5.77
CA GLU A 90 4.06 11.59 -5.81
C GLU A 90 4.68 12.46 -4.72
N ASN A 91 4.78 11.95 -3.48
CA ASN A 91 5.41 12.66 -2.38
C ASN A 91 6.90 12.91 -2.62
N ILE A 92 7.62 11.95 -3.20
CA ILE A 92 9.05 12.12 -3.55
C ILE A 92 9.20 13.21 -4.60
N ASN A 93 8.36 13.22 -5.64
CA ASN A 93 8.40 14.27 -6.66
C ASN A 93 8.14 15.66 -6.07
N TYR A 94 7.11 15.79 -5.22
CA TYR A 94 6.82 17.04 -4.52
C TYR A 94 7.99 17.51 -3.65
N LEU A 95 8.64 16.60 -2.93
CA LEU A 95 9.80 16.93 -2.11
C LEU A 95 11.00 17.34 -2.96
N ASN A 96 11.24 16.70 -4.10
CA ASN A 96 12.30 17.08 -5.01
C ASN A 96 12.08 18.49 -5.57
N GLU A 97 10.86 18.82 -6.01
CA GLU A 97 10.51 20.18 -6.46
C GLU A 97 10.77 21.23 -5.36
N ARG A 98 10.46 20.89 -4.10
CA ARG A 98 10.74 21.79 -2.96
C ARG A 98 12.22 21.96 -2.69
N VAL A 99 13.01 20.89 -2.80
CA VAL A 99 14.47 20.96 -2.64
C VAL A 99 15.06 21.86 -3.72
N ASP A 100 14.64 21.70 -4.97
CA ASP A 100 15.10 22.53 -6.08
C ASP A 100 14.78 24.02 -5.85
N ALA A 101 13.56 24.31 -5.39
CA ALA A 101 13.15 25.68 -5.06
C ALA A 101 14.00 26.30 -3.94
N ILE A 102 14.29 25.53 -2.88
CA ILE A 102 15.14 25.99 -1.77
C ILE A 102 16.57 26.24 -2.25
N GLN A 103 17.14 25.30 -3.03
CA GLN A 103 18.50 25.40 -3.53
C GLN A 103 18.67 26.60 -4.46
N TYR A 104 17.67 26.86 -5.31
CA TYR A 104 17.63 28.07 -6.13
C TYR A 104 17.57 29.34 -5.27
N GLY A 105 16.71 29.38 -4.25
CA GLY A 105 16.62 30.52 -3.32
C GLY A 105 17.92 30.79 -2.56
N GLN A 106 18.60 29.74 -2.08
CA GLN A 106 19.90 29.83 -1.41
C GLN A 106 20.99 30.39 -2.32
N SER A 107 21.02 29.96 -3.59
CA SER A 107 21.96 30.48 -4.59
C SER A 107 21.78 31.98 -4.79
N ASN A 108 20.52 32.43 -4.92
CA ASN A 108 20.21 33.86 -5.09
C ASN A 108 20.64 34.69 -3.87
N ILE A 109 20.36 34.21 -2.65
CA ILE A 109 20.79 34.89 -1.41
C ILE A 109 22.32 34.97 -1.35
N SER A 110 23.04 33.91 -1.71
CA SER A 110 24.50 33.90 -1.74
C SER A 110 25.06 34.93 -2.74
N HIS A 111 24.48 35.01 -3.94
CA HIS A 111 24.86 36.01 -4.95
C HIS A 111 24.62 37.44 -4.47
N ILE A 112 23.44 37.72 -3.90
CA ILE A 112 23.09 39.03 -3.34
C ILE A 112 24.09 39.44 -2.25
N ASN A 113 24.46 38.51 -1.36
CA ASN A 113 25.42 38.79 -0.29
C ASN A 113 26.84 39.05 -0.84
N GLN A 114 27.27 38.34 -1.89
CA GLN A 114 28.56 38.63 -2.55
C GLN A 114 28.59 40.01 -3.21
N GLU A 115 27.51 40.42 -3.89
CA GLU A 115 27.41 41.76 -4.46
C GLU A 115 27.39 42.84 -3.38
N ARG A 116 26.68 42.62 -2.27
CA ARG A 116 26.72 43.54 -1.11
C ARG A 116 28.13 43.74 -0.58
N VAL A 117 28.90 42.65 -0.39
CA VAL A 117 30.29 42.74 0.07
C VAL A 117 31.17 43.47 -0.95
N ARG A 118 31.00 43.22 -2.25
CA ARG A 118 31.72 43.98 -3.29
C ARG A 118 31.40 45.47 -3.25
N ASN A 119 30.12 45.83 -3.13
CA ASN A 119 29.71 47.24 -3.10
C ASN A 119 30.23 47.94 -1.84
N GLN A 120 30.19 47.29 -0.67
CA GLN A 120 30.76 47.84 0.56
C GLN A 120 32.27 48.10 0.43
N ASN A 121 33.02 47.14 -0.13
CA ASN A 121 34.47 47.30 -0.32
C ASN A 121 34.82 48.44 -1.30
N ASN A 122 33.97 48.66 -2.32
CA ASN A 122 34.13 49.76 -3.27
C ASN A 122 33.84 51.12 -2.60
N LEU A 123 32.82 51.22 -1.74
CA LEU A 123 32.49 52.42 -0.96
C LEU A 123 33.62 52.83 0.01
N THR A 124 34.17 51.87 0.76
CA THR A 124 35.31 52.12 1.66
C THR A 124 36.60 52.49 0.93
N SER A 125 36.76 52.11 -0.34
CA SER A 125 37.91 52.50 -1.16
C SER A 125 37.78 53.94 -1.69
N SER A 126 36.55 54.41 -1.91
CA SER A 126 36.28 55.80 -2.34
C SER A 126 36.29 56.84 -1.20
N GLU A 127 36.19 56.43 0.06
CA GLU A 127 36.29 57.33 1.23
C GLU A 127 37.74 57.69 1.61
N SER A 128 38.73 57.03 1.04
CA SER A 128 40.16 57.30 1.29
C SER A 128 40.72 58.50 0.49
N GLU A 129 39.96 59.12 -0.41
CA GLU A 129 40.47 60.16 -1.32
C GLU A 129 39.56 61.41 -1.40
N ARG A 130 39.19 62.05 -0.28
CA ARG A 130 38.50 63.37 -0.36
C ARG A 130 38.85 64.30 0.80
N GLU A 131 39.97 65.02 0.67
CA GLU A 131 40.11 66.37 1.23
C GLU A 131 40.45 67.36 0.12
N SER A 132 39.45 68.12 -0.33
CA SER A 132 39.57 69.51 -0.80
C SER A 132 38.18 70.06 -1.13
N PRO A 133 37.75 71.19 -0.54
CA PRO A 133 36.42 71.75 -0.80
C PRO A 133 36.44 72.58 -2.09
N LYS A 134 35.55 72.26 -3.03
CA LYS A 134 35.11 73.19 -4.08
C LYS A 134 33.59 73.28 -4.07
N GLN A 135 33.14 74.51 -4.25
CA GLN A 135 31.80 75.06 -4.05
C GLN A 135 30.71 74.29 -4.81
N LEU A 136 29.63 73.93 -4.11
CA LEU A 136 28.41 73.34 -4.67
C LEU A 136 27.56 74.40 -5.37
N ASN A 137 27.17 74.12 -6.61
CA ASN A 137 26.07 74.78 -7.31
C ASN A 137 25.04 73.70 -7.73
N ASN A 138 23.81 73.82 -7.20
CA ASN A 138 22.51 73.50 -7.80
C ASN A 138 22.18 72.10 -8.39
N GLU A 139 22.97 71.04 -8.23
CA GLU A 139 22.60 69.67 -8.68
C GLU A 139 21.89 68.82 -7.60
N GLU A 140 21.88 69.25 -6.33
CA GLU A 140 21.41 68.47 -5.17
C GLU A 140 19.88 68.20 -5.13
N ILE A 141 19.07 68.95 -5.87
CA ILE A 141 17.60 68.88 -5.76
C ILE A 141 17.01 67.70 -6.56
N GLN A 142 17.70 67.19 -7.60
CA GLN A 142 17.19 66.07 -8.42
C GLN A 142 17.51 64.69 -7.84
N GLU A 143 18.60 64.55 -7.08
CA GLU A 143 18.94 63.28 -6.42
C GLU A 143 18.01 63.00 -5.22
N GLU A 144 17.65 64.01 -4.43
CA GLU A 144 16.72 63.86 -3.29
C GLU A 144 15.29 63.46 -3.72
N GLU A 145 14.81 63.93 -4.87
CA GLU A 145 13.49 63.53 -5.39
C GLU A 145 13.48 62.07 -5.88
N MET A 146 14.58 61.60 -6.46
CA MET A 146 14.70 60.22 -6.98
C MET A 146 14.90 59.20 -5.84
N GLU A 147 15.67 59.56 -4.80
CA GLU A 147 15.79 58.75 -3.58
C GLU A 147 14.46 58.65 -2.83
N ASN A 148 13.72 59.75 -2.69
CA ASN A 148 12.39 59.74 -2.05
C ASN A 148 11.40 58.81 -2.76
N ASN A 149 11.41 58.80 -4.11
CA ASN A 149 10.52 57.93 -4.86
C ASN A 149 10.89 56.44 -4.68
N THR A 150 12.19 56.12 -4.72
CA THR A 150 12.68 54.76 -4.51
C THR A 150 12.39 54.27 -3.07
N GLN A 151 12.53 55.15 -2.08
CA GLN A 151 12.26 54.84 -0.69
C GLN A 151 10.75 54.63 -0.41
N ASN A 152 9.88 55.37 -1.11
CA ASN A 152 8.44 55.13 -1.07
C ASN A 152 8.06 53.79 -1.69
N GLU A 153 8.64 53.42 -2.83
CA GLU A 153 8.41 52.11 -3.45
C GLU A 153 8.85 50.96 -2.53
N ILE A 154 10.05 51.06 -1.94
CA ILE A 154 10.55 50.08 -0.97
C ILE A 154 9.60 49.96 0.23
N THR A 155 9.12 51.09 0.76
CA THR A 155 8.19 51.11 1.90
C THR A 155 6.85 50.46 1.56
N GLN A 156 6.36 50.64 0.33
CA GLN A 156 5.15 49.98 -0.15
C GLN A 156 5.35 48.47 -0.30
N TYR A 157 6.47 48.02 -0.89
CA TYR A 157 6.78 46.60 -0.99
C TYR A 157 6.92 45.94 0.38
N LEU A 158 7.58 46.59 1.33
CA LEU A 158 7.71 46.09 2.69
C LEU A 158 6.35 45.99 3.39
N SER A 159 5.46 46.97 3.21
CA SER A 159 4.10 46.92 3.76
C SER A 159 3.28 45.76 3.16
N GLN A 160 3.42 45.49 1.87
CA GLN A 160 2.76 44.35 1.22
C GLN A 160 3.27 42.99 1.75
N ILE A 161 4.59 42.87 1.96
CA ILE A 161 5.21 41.67 2.51
C ILE A 161 4.74 41.43 3.95
N MET A 162 4.76 42.46 4.80
CA MET A 162 4.31 42.37 6.19
C MET A 162 2.85 41.94 6.29
N ASN A 163 1.97 42.54 5.49
CA ASN A 163 0.55 42.15 5.45
C ASN A 163 0.36 40.69 4.98
N LYS A 164 1.19 40.20 4.07
CA LYS A 164 1.09 38.81 3.60
C LYS A 164 1.58 37.82 4.66
N LEU A 165 2.65 38.18 5.39
CA LEU A 165 3.17 37.39 6.51
C LEU A 165 2.14 37.29 7.64
N ASP A 166 1.53 38.41 8.02
CA ASP A 166 0.51 38.46 9.08
C ASP A 166 -0.72 37.60 8.72
N ASN A 167 -1.15 37.63 7.45
CA ASN A 167 -2.22 36.75 6.97
C ASN A 167 -1.84 35.25 7.03
N MET A 168 -0.59 34.89 6.71
CA MET A 168 -0.14 33.50 6.78
C MET A 168 -0.01 33.00 8.22
N GLU A 169 0.46 33.83 9.14
CA GLU A 169 0.56 33.52 10.58
C GLU A 169 -0.82 33.27 11.19
N ASN A 170 -1.80 34.11 10.87
CA ASN A 170 -3.18 33.93 11.31
C ASN A 170 -3.82 32.65 10.75
N GLN A 171 -3.50 32.26 9.51
CA GLN A 171 -3.98 30.98 8.96
C GLN A 171 -3.32 29.78 9.60
N HIS A 172 -2.02 29.87 9.92
CA HIS A 172 -1.31 28.82 10.65
C HIS A 172 -1.94 28.59 12.02
N TRP A 173 -2.13 29.67 12.79
CA TRP A 173 -2.76 29.63 14.10
C TRP A 173 -4.17 29.03 14.06
N SER A 174 -4.99 29.43 13.07
CA SER A 174 -6.34 28.87 12.92
C SER A 174 -6.35 27.39 12.56
N ASN A 175 -5.35 26.90 11.84
CA ASN A 175 -5.24 25.48 11.47
C ASN A 175 -4.76 24.62 12.64
N GLU A 176 -3.82 25.13 13.45
CA GLU A 176 -3.37 24.46 14.67
C GLU A 176 -4.50 24.29 15.69
N GLN A 177 -5.32 25.33 15.91
CA GLN A 177 -6.47 25.20 16.83
C GLN A 177 -7.53 24.19 16.35
N LYS A 178 -7.72 24.04 15.03
CA LYS A 178 -8.63 23.02 14.50
C LYS A 178 -8.09 21.61 14.72
N LEU A 179 -6.77 21.41 14.61
CA LEU A 179 -6.11 20.12 14.84
C LEU A 179 -6.16 19.68 16.31
N GLU A 180 -6.08 20.62 17.26
CA GLU A 180 -6.20 20.33 18.71
C GLU A 180 -7.64 20.04 19.17
N SER A 181 -8.65 20.30 18.32
CA SER A 181 -10.07 20.09 18.64
C SER A 181 -10.63 18.71 18.23
N TYR A 182 -9.79 17.84 17.64
CA TYR A 182 -10.10 16.45 17.28
C TYR A 182 -9.37 15.45 18.18
#